data_AF-A0A2P8QJL4-F1
#
_entry.id   AF-A0A2P8QJL4-F1
#
_cell.length_a   1.000
_cell.length_b   1.000
_cell.length_c   1.000
_cell.angle_alpha   90.00
_cell.angle_beta   90.00
_cell.angle_gamma   90.00
#
_symmetry.space_group_name_H-M   'P 1'
#
loop_
_entity.id
_entity.type
_entity.pdbx_description
1 polymer ?
#
loop_
_entity_poly.entity_id
_entity_poly.type
_entity_poly.pdbx_seq_one_letter_code
_entity_poly.pdbx_strand_id
1 'polypeptide(L)'
;MRQLLIQVPRGNGKKVLETAKKYEGANLALFEATGSEGLIDLAIAHVSNSKVEELLGELESLPQLHVTLIPQGVMALQPPPEEAP
;
A
#
# COMPACT_ATOMS: atom_id res chain seq x y z
N MET A 1 -2.06 12.72 0.49
CA MET A 1 -2.77 11.46 0.24
C MET A 1 -1.80 10.53 -0.50
N ARG A 2 -1.74 9.25 -0.11
CA ARG A 2 -0.93 8.21 -0.78
C ARG A 2 -1.87 7.17 -1.37
N GLN A 3 -1.52 6.62 -2.52
CA GLN A 3 -2.15 5.42 -3.04
C GLN A 3 -1.40 4.20 -2.51
N LEU A 4 -2.13 3.21 -2.01
CA LEU A 4 -1.61 1.94 -1.56
C LEU A 4 -2.16 0.83 -2.47
N LEU A 5 -1.26 0.00 -2.99
CA LEU A 5 -1.58 -1.32 -3.54
C LEU A 5 -1.28 -2.35 -2.47
N ILE A 6 -2.28 -3.10 -2.06
CA ILE A 6 -2.19 -4.04 -0.94
C ILE A 6 -2.57 -5.43 -1.44
N GLN A 7 -1.61 -6.36 -1.40
CA GLN A 7 -1.79 -7.74 -1.80
C GLN A 7 -1.79 -8.62 -0.56
N VAL A 8 -2.74 -9.55 -0.52
CA VAL A 8 -2.87 -10.56 0.54
C VAL A 8 -3.36 -11.87 -0.06
N PRO A 9 -3.19 -13.03 0.60
CA PRO A 9 -3.76 -14.29 0.15
C PRO A 9 -5.27 -14.19 -0.02
N ARG A 10 -5.81 -14.83 -1.06
CA ARG A 10 -7.25 -14.85 -1.36
C ARG A 10 -8.06 -15.21 -0.12
N GLY A 11 -9.11 -14.43 0.15
CA GLY A 11 -9.96 -14.55 1.33
C GLY A 11 -9.68 -13.51 2.41
N ASN A 12 -8.54 -12.82 2.37
CA ASN A 12 -8.19 -11.77 3.33
C ASN A 12 -8.52 -10.35 2.84
N GLY A 13 -8.86 -10.17 1.56
CA GLY A 13 -9.08 -8.87 0.94
C GLY A 13 -10.20 -8.04 1.58
N LYS A 14 -11.26 -8.69 2.09
CA LYS A 14 -12.32 -7.99 2.84
C LYS A 14 -11.79 -7.32 4.10
N LYS A 15 -10.88 -7.98 4.83
CA LYS A 15 -10.27 -7.40 6.04
C LYS A 15 -9.42 -6.18 5.69
N VAL A 16 -8.66 -6.24 4.58
CA VAL A 16 -7.94 -5.07 4.06
C VAL A 16 -8.89 -3.90 3.76
N LEU A 17 -10.00 -4.17 3.07
CA LEU A 17 -10.97 -3.14 2.70
C LEU A 17 -11.63 -2.49 3.93
N GLU A 18 -12.01 -3.27 4.94
CA GLU A 18 -12.59 -2.76 6.17
C GLU A 18 -11.58 -1.96 7.01
N THR A 19 -10.33 -2.42 7.12
CA THR A 19 -9.26 -1.64 7.74
C THR A 19 -9.02 -0.33 6.98
N ALA A 20 -8.99 -0.35 5.65
CA ALA A 20 -8.86 0.87 4.86
C ALA A 20 -10.00 1.87 5.12
N LYS A 21 -11.25 1.40 5.22
CA LYS A 21 -12.40 2.26 5.58
C LYS A 21 -12.29 2.84 6.99
N LYS A 22 -11.85 2.03 7.97
CA LYS A 22 -11.64 2.47 9.36
C LYS A 22 -10.69 3.66 9.44
N TYR A 23 -9.67 3.71 8.58
CA TYR A 23 -8.71 4.81 8.47
C TYR A 23 -9.08 5.83 7.39
N GLU A 24 -10.37 5.95 7.07
CA GLU A 24 -10.93 6.96 6.16
C GLU A 24 -10.34 6.88 4.74
N GLY A 25 -9.99 5.67 4.30
CA GLY A 25 -9.55 5.40 2.95
C GLY A 25 -10.64 5.69 1.91
N ALA A 26 -10.26 6.39 0.84
CA ALA A 26 -11.12 6.75 -0.27
C ALA A 26 -10.75 5.97 -1.54
N ASN A 27 -11.65 5.98 -2.53
CA ASN A 27 -11.45 5.35 -3.85
C ASN A 27 -10.95 3.91 -3.70
N LEU A 28 -11.73 3.12 -2.96
CA LEU A 28 -11.38 1.76 -2.61
C LEU A 28 -11.78 0.80 -3.74
N ALA A 29 -10.87 -0.08 -4.12
CA ALA A 29 -11.14 -1.20 -5.01
C ALA A 29 -10.61 -2.48 -4.39
N LEU A 30 -11.31 -3.59 -4.65
CA LEU A 30 -10.89 -4.93 -4.25
C LEU A 30 -11.23 -5.89 -5.38
N PHE A 31 -10.27 -6.68 -5.82
CA PHE A 31 -10.46 -7.68 -6.86
C PHE A 31 -9.54 -8.88 -6.65
N GLU A 32 -9.99 -10.04 -7.13
CA GLU A 32 -9.17 -11.25 -7.14
C GLU A 32 -8.13 -11.15 -8.27
N ALA A 33 -6.92 -11.63 -8.02
CA ALA A 33 -5.82 -11.62 -8.97
C ALA A 33 -4.91 -12.84 -8.80
N THR A 34 -3.98 -13.02 -9.74
CA THR A 34 -2.93 -14.05 -9.65
C THR A 34 -1.61 -13.39 -9.28
N GLY A 35 -1.05 -13.77 -8.13
CA GLY A 35 0.29 -13.42 -7.69
C GLY A 35 1.33 -14.46 -8.11
N SER A 36 2.58 -14.24 -7.74
CA SER A 36 3.70 -15.16 -8.00
C SER A 36 3.54 -16.52 -7.29
N GLU A 37 2.87 -16.54 -6.14
CA GLU A 37 2.72 -17.73 -5.28
C GLU A 37 1.30 -18.32 -5.28
N GLY A 38 0.39 -17.79 -6.10
CA GLY A 38 -0.98 -18.30 -6.21
C GLY A 38 -2.04 -17.21 -6.30
N LEU A 39 -3.28 -17.55 -5.94
CA LEU A 39 -4.39 -16.60 -5.97
C LEU A 39 -4.30 -15.62 -4.80
N ILE A 40 -4.46 -14.34 -5.11
CA ILE A 40 -4.39 -13.23 -4.16
C ILE A 40 -5.65 -12.37 -4.26
N ASP A 41 -5.90 -11.60 -3.21
CA ASP A 41 -6.76 -10.44 -3.26
C ASP A 41 -5.88 -9.18 -3.36
N LEU A 42 -6.16 -8.33 -4.34
CA LEU A 42 -5.50 -7.02 -4.50
C LEU A 42 -6.49 -5.91 -4.16
N ALA A 43 -6.14 -5.10 -3.16
CA ALA A 43 -6.85 -3.89 -2.81
C ALA A 43 -6.07 -2.64 -3.25
N ILE A 44 -6.82 -1.63 -3.70
CA ILE A 44 -6.30 -0.29 -3.96
C ILE A 44 -7.02 0.66 -3.02
N ALA A 45 -6.26 1.48 -2.29
CA ALA A 45 -6.82 2.47 -1.37
C ALA A 45 -6.06 3.79 -1.45
N HIS A 46 -6.78 4.90 -1.31
CA HIS A 46 -6.19 6.23 -1.18
C HIS A 46 -6.36 6.72 0.25
N VAL A 47 -5.26 6.97 0.95
CA VAL A 47 -5.27 7.23 2.39
C VAL A 47 -4.55 8.55 2.67
N SER A 48 -5.03 9.32 3.66
CA SER A 48 -4.31 10.50 4.14
C SER A 48 -2.92 10.11 4.64
N ASN A 49 -1.90 10.93 4.37
CA ASN A 49 -0.52 10.63 4.77
C ASN A 49 -0.40 10.41 6.28
N SER A 50 -1.18 11.15 7.08
CA SER A 50 -1.21 11.04 8.54
C SER A 50 -1.77 9.72 9.07
N LYS A 51 -2.44 8.93 8.22
CA LYS A 51 -3.11 7.67 8.60
C LYS A 51 -2.45 6.43 8.01
N VAL A 52 -1.46 6.61 7.14
CA VAL A 52 -0.77 5.49 6.47
C VAL A 52 -0.08 4.59 7.50
N GLU A 53 0.64 5.16 8.46
CA GLU A 53 1.41 4.37 9.44
C GLU A 53 0.50 3.55 10.34
N GLU A 54 -0.57 4.15 10.88
CA GLU A 54 -1.57 3.45 11.71
C GLU A 54 -2.25 2.30 10.93
N LEU A 55 -2.61 2.55 9.66
CA LEU A 55 -3.20 1.54 8.79
C LEU A 55 -2.23 0.38 8.51
N LEU A 56 -0.97 0.68 8.21
CA LEU A 56 0.05 -0.35 7.94
C LEU A 56 0.28 -1.24 9.18
N GLY A 57 0.35 -0.64 10.36
CA GLY A 57 0.50 -1.39 11.61
C GLY A 57 -0.64 -2.37 11.88
N GLU A 58 -1.89 -2.04 11.52
CA GLU A 58 -3.01 -2.97 11.66
C GLU A 58 -2.98 -4.10 10.61
N LEU A 59 -2.60 -3.76 9.37
CA LEU A 59 -2.51 -4.73 8.28
C LEU A 59 -1.36 -5.72 8.46
N GLU A 60 -0.29 -5.38 9.18
CA GLU A 60 0.89 -6.23 9.41
C GLU A 60 0.54 -7.61 10.00
N SER A 61 -0.60 -7.71 10.69
CA SER A 61 -1.13 -8.99 11.20
C SER A 61 -1.61 -9.97 10.11
N LEU A 62 -1.71 -9.55 8.85
CA LEU A 62 -2.18 -10.37 7.74
C LEU A 62 -1.05 -11.24 7.17
N PRO A 63 -1.32 -12.52 6.87
CA PRO A 63 -0.32 -13.40 6.29
C PRO A 63 0.09 -12.90 4.90
N GLN A 64 1.39 -13.00 4.57
CA GLN A 64 1.95 -12.70 3.25
C GLN A 64 1.54 -11.32 2.69
N LEU A 65 1.37 -10.34 3.59
CA LEU A 65 1.05 -8.96 3.23
C LEU A 65 2.17 -8.37 2.37
N HIS A 66 1.81 -7.84 1.20
CA HIS A 66 2.69 -6.99 0.40
C HIS A 66 2.01 -5.65 0.16
N VAL A 67 2.73 -4.55 0.42
CA VAL A 67 2.21 -3.20 0.23
C VAL A 67 3.17 -2.37 -0.62
N THR A 68 2.64 -1.73 -1.66
CA THR A 68 3.36 -0.73 -2.44
C THR A 68 2.71 0.63 -2.24
N LEU A 69 3.51 1.62 -1.84
CA LEU A 69 3.08 3.01 -1.66
C LEU A 69 3.46 3.84 -2.89
N ILE A 70 2.49 4.59 -3.42
CA ILE A 70 2.68 5.46 -4.59
C ILE A 70 2.28 6.91 -4.24
N PRO A 71 3.15 7.91 -4.55
CA PRO A 71 4.52 7.75 -5.01
C PRO A 71 5.43 7.23 -3.88
N GLN A 72 6.59 6.67 -4.23
CA GLN A 72 7.64 6.36 -3.26
C GLN A 72 8.40 7.63 -2.88
N GLY A 73 9.02 7.66 -1.69
CA GLY A 73 9.91 8.77 -1.32
C GLY A 73 11.09 8.83 -2.28
N VAL A 74 11.38 10.02 -2.82
CA VAL A 74 12.55 10.25 -3.66
C VAL A 74 13.60 10.93 -2.79
N MET A 75 14.79 10.33 -2.68
CA MET A 75 15.96 11.05 -2.17
C MET A 75 16.59 11.80 -3.35
N ALA A 76 16.54 13.12 -3.31
CA ALA A 76 17.27 13.93 -4.27
C ALA A 76 18.77 13.76 -4.00
N LEU A 77 19.46 13.07 -4.90
CA LEU A 77 20.92 13.04 -4.90
C LEU A 77 21.41 14.34 -5.53
N GLN A 78 22.20 15.11 -4.78
CA GLN A 78 22.92 16.24 -5.37
C GLN A 78 24.15 15.70 -6.09
N PRO A 79 24.48 16.24 -7.29
CA PRO A 79 25.74 15.90 -7.92
C PRO A 79 26.90 16.31 -7.00
N PRO A 80 28.03 15.59 -7.02
CA PRO A 80 29.22 16.04 -6.33
C PRO A 80 29.59 17.47 -6.80
N PRO A 81 30.23 18.29 -5.94
CA PRO A 81 30.51 19.70 -6.25
C PRO A 81 31.27 19.93 -7.56
N GLU A 82 32.05 18.93 -7.98
CA GLU A 82 32.83 18.94 -9.24
C GLU A 82 31.96 18.82 -10.50
N GLU A 83 30.71 18.33 -10.37
CA GLU A 83 29.73 18.13 -11.44
C GLU A 83 28.56 19.14 -11.36
N ALA A 84 28.63 20.11 -10.44
CA ALA A 84 27.69 21.21 -10.38
C ALA A 84 28.03 22.26 -11.48
N PRO A 85 27.03 22.79 -12.22
CA PRO A 85 27.25 23.77 -13.29
C PRO A 85 27.80 25.11 -12.81
#